data_AF-A0A939JR83-F1
#
_entry.id   AF-A0A939JR83-F1
#
_cell.length_a   1.000
_cell.length_b   1.000
_cell.length_c   1.000
_cell.angle_alpha   90.00
_cell.angle_beta   90.00
_cell.angle_gamma   90.00
#
_symmetry.space_group_name_H-M   'P 1'
#
loop_
_entity.id
_entity.type
_entity.pdbx_description
1 polymer ?
#
loop_
_entity_poly.entity_id
_entity_poly.type
_entity_poly.pdbx_seq_one_letter_code
_entity_poly.pdbx_strand_id
1 'polypeptide(L)'
;MSHLRSEILVSADAARAWWIDLHRDGSRPISWEEFNTHVLPYVGNAQDPQSKAMRAAVVLAQVMERLDSDPGRHQQFRATTRVVLQQMNWEDLADEL
;
A
#
# COMPACT_ATOMS: atom_id res chain seq x y z
N MET A 1 10.96 24.37 1.92
CA MET A 1 9.98 23.24 1.84
C MET A 1 9.33 23.07 0.45
N SER A 2 9.67 23.84 -0.60
CA SER A 2 9.01 23.69 -1.92
C SER A 2 9.57 22.53 -2.76
N HIS A 3 10.90 22.31 -2.79
CA HIS A 3 11.53 21.29 -3.64
C HIS A 3 11.07 19.85 -3.38
N LEU A 4 10.88 19.47 -2.10
CA LEU A 4 10.49 18.10 -1.75
C LEU A 4 9.11 17.73 -2.33
N ARG A 5 8.17 18.68 -2.32
CA ARG A 5 6.82 18.45 -2.82
C ARG A 5 6.73 18.56 -4.35
N SER A 6 7.54 19.42 -4.97
CA SER A 6 7.50 19.65 -6.42
C SER A 6 8.26 18.61 -7.24
N GLU A 7 9.25 17.92 -6.65
CA GLU A 7 10.12 17.00 -7.39
C GLU A 7 10.07 15.56 -6.86
N ILE A 8 10.08 15.38 -5.53
CA ILE A 8 10.19 14.05 -4.92
C ILE A 8 8.82 13.40 -4.75
N LEU A 9 7.86 14.12 -4.17
CA LEU A 9 6.53 13.58 -3.86
C LEU A 9 5.53 13.70 -5.02
N VAL A 10 5.98 14.01 -6.23
CA VAL A 10 5.07 14.22 -7.38
C VAL A 10 4.46 12.92 -7.89
N SER A 11 5.17 11.80 -7.77
CA SER A 11 4.73 10.48 -8.21
C SER A 11 5.41 9.37 -7.42
N ALA A 12 4.82 8.16 -7.43
CA ALA A 12 5.38 6.97 -6.80
C ALA A 12 6.82 6.69 -7.25
N ASP A 13 7.09 6.89 -8.54
CA ASP A 13 8.40 6.57 -9.12
C ASP A 13 9.47 7.60 -8.72
N ALA A 14 9.13 8.89 -8.71
CA ALA A 14 10.04 9.94 -8.24
C ALA A 14 10.41 9.74 -6.76
N ALA A 15 9.42 9.40 -5.93
CA ALA A 15 9.63 9.18 -4.50
C ALA A 15 10.50 7.94 -4.24
N ARG A 16 10.34 6.87 -5.03
CA ARG A 16 11.17 5.66 -4.94
C ARG A 16 12.61 5.91 -5.38
N ALA A 17 12.81 6.62 -6.48
CA ALA A 17 14.14 6.98 -6.96
C ALA A 17 14.89 7.78 -5.90
N TRP A 18 14.23 8.79 -5.32
CA TRP A 18 14.77 9.55 -4.20
C TRP A 18 15.07 8.68 -2.97
N TRP A 19 14.19 7.73 -2.62
CA TRP A 19 14.40 6.84 -1.48
C TRP A 19 15.63 5.94 -1.64
N ILE A 20 15.87 5.45 -2.86
CA ILE A 20 17.06 4.67 -3.21
C ILE A 20 18.31 5.55 -3.12
N ASP A 21 18.27 6.76 -3.69
CA ASP A 21 19.39 7.69 -3.65
C ASP A 21 19.74 8.11 -2.22
N LEU A 22 18.75 8.31 -1.36
CA LEU A 22 18.96 8.64 0.06
C LEU A 22 19.75 7.55 0.82
N HIS A 23 19.58 6.28 0.45
CA HIS A 23 20.24 5.14 1.10
C HIS A 23 21.50 4.68 0.37
N ARG A 24 21.84 5.31 -0.76
CA ARG A 24 22.96 4.92 -1.63
C ARG A 24 24.32 5.02 -0.94
N ASP A 25 24.50 6.01 -0.07
CA ASP A 25 25.78 6.29 0.61
C ASP A 25 25.90 5.63 2.00
N GLY A 26 24.93 4.78 2.37
CA GLY A 26 25.20 3.61 3.22
C GLY A 26 25.50 3.82 4.71
N SER A 27 24.65 4.56 5.44
CA SER A 27 24.63 4.45 6.92
C SER A 27 23.50 3.56 7.46
N ARG A 28 22.45 3.32 6.67
CA ARG A 28 21.29 2.50 7.05
C ARG A 28 20.81 1.63 5.89
N PRO A 29 20.33 0.41 6.16
CA PRO A 29 19.70 -0.43 5.15
C PRO A 29 18.44 0.24 4.61
N ILE A 30 18.16 0.05 3.32
CA ILE A 30 16.91 0.51 2.72
C ILE A 30 15.73 -0.25 3.32
N SER A 31 14.83 0.46 4.00
CA SER A 31 13.58 -0.11 4.52
C SER A 31 12.41 0.34 3.65
N TRP A 32 11.81 -0.59 2.91
CA TRP A 32 10.60 -0.32 2.16
C TRP A 32 9.37 -0.18 3.07
N GLU A 33 9.40 -0.77 4.27
CA GLU A 33 8.38 -0.55 5.29
C GLU A 33 8.36 0.91 5.77
N GLU A 34 9.53 1.49 6.03
CA GLU A 34 9.66 2.90 6.41
C GLU A 34 9.19 3.82 5.27
N PHE A 35 9.56 3.51 4.02
CA PHE A 35 9.04 4.23 2.86
C PHE A 35 7.51 4.17 2.78
N ASN A 36 6.94 2.97 2.89
CA ASN A 36 5.49 2.76 2.78
C ASN A 36 4.72 3.45 3.90
N THR A 37 5.32 3.56 5.09
CA THR A 37 4.67 4.14 6.27
C THR A 37 4.83 5.67 6.34
N HIS A 38 5.99 6.20 5.96
CA HIS A 38 6.34 7.60 6.20
C HIS A 38 6.43 8.45 4.94
N VAL A 39 6.61 7.86 3.75
CA VAL A 39 6.82 8.59 2.50
C VAL A 39 5.62 8.43 1.58
N LEU A 40 5.25 7.19 1.25
CA LEU A 40 4.17 6.86 0.31
C LEU A 40 2.81 7.55 0.59
N PRO A 41 2.39 7.79 1.85
CA PRO A 41 1.13 8.50 2.13
C PRO A 41 1.10 9.93 1.58
N TYR A 42 2.26 10.55 1.38
CA TYR A 42 2.41 11.93 0.91
C TYR A 42 2.70 12.03 -0.60
N VAL A 43 2.80 10.89 -1.29
CA VAL A 43 3.18 10.83 -2.71
C VAL A 43 1.99 11.01 -3.64
N GLY A 44 2.19 11.84 -4.66
CA GLY A 44 1.21 12.18 -5.68
C GLY A 44 0.05 13.01 -5.12
N ASN A 45 -0.85 13.40 -6.01
CA ASN A 45 -2.16 13.89 -5.58
C ASN A 45 -3.02 12.69 -5.12
N ALA A 46 -4.02 12.93 -4.28
CA ALA A 46 -5.00 11.91 -3.88
C ALA A 46 -5.67 11.21 -5.08
N GLN A 47 -5.71 11.90 -6.23
CA GLN A 47 -6.30 11.42 -7.49
C GLN A 47 -5.30 10.84 -8.50
N ASP A 48 -4.00 10.81 -8.18
CA ASP A 48 -3.02 10.15 -9.06
C ASP A 48 -3.28 8.63 -9.06
N PRO A 49 -3.64 8.01 -10.22
CA PRO A 49 -4.05 6.60 -10.26
C PRO A 49 -2.98 5.63 -9.79
N GLN A 50 -1.71 5.87 -10.16
CA GLN A 50 -0.60 5.00 -9.81
C GLN A 50 -0.29 5.05 -8.31
N SER A 51 -0.19 6.25 -7.74
CA SER A 51 0.05 6.42 -6.31
C SER A 51 -1.13 5.90 -5.47
N LYS A 52 -2.37 6.04 -5.97
CA LYS A 52 -3.57 5.46 -5.33
C LYS A 52 -3.53 3.93 -5.35
N ALA A 53 -3.21 3.32 -6.50
CA ALA A 53 -3.07 1.87 -6.60
C ALA A 53 -1.96 1.35 -5.67
N MET A 54 -0.84 2.08 -5.58
CA MET A 54 0.27 1.71 -4.70
C MET A 54 -0.12 1.71 -3.23
N ARG A 55 -0.81 2.76 -2.77
CA ARG A 55 -1.32 2.83 -1.40
C ARG A 55 -2.29 1.69 -1.10
N ALA A 56 -3.19 1.38 -2.03
CA ALA A 56 -4.11 0.25 -1.88
C ALA A 56 -3.37 -1.09 -1.78
N ALA A 57 -2.36 -1.32 -2.62
CA ALA A 57 -1.55 -2.54 -2.60
C ALA A 57 -0.81 -2.71 -1.27
N VAL A 58 -0.24 -1.64 -0.70
CA VAL A 58 0.42 -1.69 0.62
C VAL A 58 -0.56 -2.07 1.72
N VAL A 59 -1.75 -1.47 1.73
CA VAL A 59 -2.78 -1.82 2.72
C VAL A 59 -3.19 -3.28 2.59
N LEU A 60 -3.40 -3.78 1.37
CA LEU A 60 -3.75 -5.18 1.14
C LEU A 60 -2.64 -6.13 1.58
N ALA A 61 -1.37 -5.81 1.31
CA ALA A 61 -0.23 -6.60 1.78
C ALA A 61 -0.19 -6.69 3.32
N GLN A 62 -0.38 -5.57 4.02
CA GLN A 62 -0.45 -5.54 5.49
C GLN A 62 -1.63 -6.31 6.05
N VAL A 63 -2.77 -6.33 5.34
CA VAL A 63 -3.90 -7.18 5.71
C VAL A 63 -3.49 -8.65 5.62
N MET A 64 -2.91 -9.08 4.50
CA MET A 64 -2.48 -10.48 4.31
C MET A 64 -1.48 -10.94 5.39
N GLU A 65 -0.46 -10.14 5.69
CA GLU A 65 0.50 -10.44 6.77
C GLU A 65 -0.17 -10.66 8.14
N ARG A 66 -1.21 -9.88 8.44
CA ARG A 66 -1.98 -10.03 9.70
C ARG A 66 -2.88 -11.25 9.68
N LEU A 67 -3.39 -11.67 8.52
CA LEU A 67 -4.20 -12.87 8.40
C LEU A 67 -3.36 -14.14 8.51
N ASP A 68 -2.16 -14.16 7.95
CA ASP A 68 -1.23 -15.30 8.04
C ASP A 68 -0.82 -15.61 9.49
N SER A 69 -0.79 -14.58 10.35
CA SER A 69 -0.43 -14.73 11.76
C SER A 69 -1.49 -15.43 12.64
N ASP A 70 -2.75 -15.53 12.18
CA ASP A 70 -3.87 -16.06 12.98
C ASP A 70 -4.98 -16.65 12.07
N PRO A 71 -5.12 -18.00 12.03
CA PRO A 71 -6.15 -18.68 11.24
C PRO A 71 -7.59 -18.24 11.56
N GLY A 72 -7.87 -17.82 12.80
CA GLY A 72 -9.19 -17.33 13.20
C GLY A 72 -9.52 -15.99 12.53
N ARG A 73 -8.53 -15.09 12.42
CA ARG A 73 -8.66 -13.82 11.69
C ARG A 73 -8.86 -14.05 10.21
N HIS A 74 -8.16 -15.02 9.63
CA HIS A 74 -8.34 -15.38 8.22
C HIS A 74 -9.79 -15.82 7.92
N GLN A 75 -10.38 -16.66 8.76
CA GLN A 75 -11.77 -17.09 8.60
C GLN A 75 -12.76 -15.92 8.77
N GLN A 76 -12.55 -15.07 9.78
CA GLN A 76 -13.39 -13.89 10.01
C GLN A 76 -13.31 -12.90 8.84
N PHE A 77 -12.11 -12.69 8.30
CA PHE A 77 -11.89 -11.83 7.15
C PHE A 77 -12.62 -12.36 5.91
N ARG A 78 -12.45 -13.65 5.56
CA ARG A 78 -13.17 -14.26 4.42
C ARG A 78 -14.69 -14.15 4.57
N ALA A 79 -15.24 -14.40 5.76
CA ALA A 79 -16.66 -14.27 6.02
C ALA A 79 -17.15 -12.82 5.83
N THR A 80 -16.38 -11.84 6.32
CA THR A 80 -16.72 -10.42 6.18
C THR A 80 -16.64 -9.98 4.72
N THR A 81 -15.57 -10.35 4.01
CA THR A 81 -15.39 -10.03 2.59
C THR A 81 -16.51 -10.63 1.75
N ARG A 82 -16.92 -11.87 2.01
CA ARG A 82 -18.07 -12.49 1.33
C ARG A 82 -19.35 -11.66 1.49
N VAL A 83 -19.67 -11.20 2.70
CA VAL A 83 -20.86 -10.36 2.94
C VAL A 83 -20.76 -9.04 2.17
N VAL A 84 -19.60 -8.39 2.17
CA VAL A 84 -19.40 -7.14 1.41
C VAL A 84 -19.57 -7.37 -0.09
N LEU A 85 -18.98 -8.42 -0.66
CA LEU A 85 -19.09 -8.74 -2.08
C LEU A 85 -20.55 -9.02 -2.48
N GLN A 86 -21.29 -9.76 -1.66
CA GLN A 86 -22.71 -10.00 -1.88
C GLN A 86 -23.53 -8.70 -1.85
N GLN A 87 -23.26 -7.80 -0.90
CA GLN A 87 -23.94 -6.49 -0.84
C GLN A 87 -23.65 -5.60 -2.06
N MET A 88 -22.51 -5.81 -2.71
CA MET A 88 -22.12 -5.10 -3.93
C MET A 88 -22.65 -5.75 -5.22
N ASN A 89 -23.37 -6.88 -5.12
CA ASN A 89 -23.80 -7.73 -6.23
C ASN A 89 -22.61 -8.30 -7.04
N TRP A 90 -21.49 -8.61 -6.37
CA TRP A 90 -20.30 -9.26 -6.95
C TRP A 90 -20.21 -10.72 -6.48
N GLU A 91 -21.23 -11.49 -6.84
CA GLU A 91 -21.41 -12.88 -6.37
C GLU A 91 -20.33 -13.81 -6.91
N ASP A 92 -19.86 -13.57 -8.14
CA ASP A 92 -18.75 -14.26 -8.77
C ASP A 92 -17.47 -14.21 -7.93
N LEU A 93 -17.10 -13.01 -7.47
CA LEU A 93 -15.94 -12.83 -6.60
C LEU A 93 -16.14 -13.45 -5.20
N ALA A 94 -17.39 -13.50 -4.72
CA ALA A 94 -17.70 -14.06 -3.41
C ALA A 94 -17.55 -15.59 -3.35
N ASP A 95 -17.76 -16.25 -4.50
CA ASP A 95 -17.62 -17.70 -4.69
C ASP A 95 -16.15 -18.13 -4.86
N GLU A 96 -15.29 -17.22 -5.33
CA GLU A 96 -13.84 -17.45 -5.50
C GLU A 96 -13.03 -17.31 -4.18
N LEU A 97 -13.62 -16.72 -3.13
CA LEU A 97 -13.00 -16.58 -1.81
C LEU A 97 -12.87 -17.90 -1.07
#